data_AF-A0AAD7EAI7-F1
#
_entry.id   AF-A0AAD7EAI7-F1
#
_cell.length_a   1.000
_cell.length_b   1.000
_cell.length_c   1.000
_cell.angle_alpha   90.00
_cell.angle_beta   90.00
_cell.angle_gamma   90.00
#
_symmetry.space_group_name_H-M   'P 1'
#
loop_
_entity.id
_entity.type
_entity.pdbx_description
1 polymer ?
#
loop_
_entity_poly.entity_id
_entity_poly.type
_entity_poly.pdbx_seq_one_letter_code
_entity_poly.pdbx_strand_id
1 'polypeptide(L)'
;MSTPRVRQKRRPKPPACDICKARRVLCHPQPDGKPCPRCVEKGNICTTTPVIRGRPRKNVESAAPETPTSLAQEFAISQQLVQNASASSSMILLSPQLHEDIPDCPDLTPELVDHFFECFAQMPPVTNPLIVATSIRTAIREISFRLSLLPPQSRVLALCIIAFSSLVSFHEVVLGPGPLPDSVADPLFFNSGSGTTLRSCGARRAPVCRALHAAALKAAWEAGVMLQVTTENAASCYMLEMLEQSNFSGLSRPWASAYLSHVRALAPIWRASTTTSTPLDRTHWAGFLMAEALMSTRSRKPVLITHEDQLLLCGPEPVSPEEFLASLEAEASSNKPNAELVFQAMKPYLFYIVRLARQLWATIAGDHLPPGPPSESATLQFLSSLSIIHTILSHLLTRADAVLAALAATTSPSDAITPLVIDNSASDASIVRGCAYGIITGFAGLALPLYRELQQRVGVDSGDRNDLAAYARNERMRLLVAQAHRLAGLGVCELARAIRYLEAVHFIPVQRRTLCNYAGFALDEAEAAAVVEPECVRDIKTISDQLQISGYSQDLFSDPETASLVERLDRYLEAVNAPPVNVQFGPDDLGPVGALDPDTSRMLEDLLLPFDQASATWMDPLSTEVLGR
;
A
#
# COMPACT_ATOMS: atom_id res chain seq x y z
N MET A 1 6.16 25.62 -89.42
CA MET A 1 6.99 24.58 -88.76
C MET A 1 7.54 25.16 -87.46
N SER A 2 6.89 24.85 -86.34
CA SER A 2 7.38 25.19 -85.00
C SER A 2 6.82 24.12 -84.06
N THR A 3 7.67 23.18 -83.65
CA THR A 3 7.30 22.10 -82.75
C THR A 3 7.07 22.65 -81.34
N PRO A 4 5.97 22.27 -80.66
CA PRO A 4 5.76 22.67 -79.28
C PRO A 4 6.69 21.86 -78.37
N ARG A 5 7.48 22.56 -77.54
CA ARG A 5 8.32 21.96 -76.50
C ARG A 5 7.45 21.27 -75.44
N VAL A 6 7.43 19.95 -75.46
CA VAL A 6 6.91 19.12 -74.37
C VAL A 6 7.75 19.37 -73.12
N ARG A 7 7.16 19.99 -72.08
CA ARG A 7 7.77 20.09 -70.75
C ARG A 7 7.89 18.68 -70.15
N GLN A 8 9.09 18.11 -70.19
CA GLN A 8 9.38 16.85 -69.51
C GLN A 8 9.24 17.04 -67.99
N LYS A 9 8.32 16.29 -67.37
CA LYS A 9 8.18 16.20 -65.91
C LYS A 9 9.49 15.66 -65.33
N ARG A 10 10.22 16.49 -64.57
CA ARG A 10 11.46 16.09 -63.90
C ARG A 10 11.16 15.00 -62.87
N ARG A 11 11.78 13.82 -63.03
CA ARG A 11 11.67 12.73 -62.04
C ARG A 11 12.21 13.20 -60.68
N PRO A 12 11.57 12.83 -59.57
CA PRO A 12 12.05 13.18 -58.23
C PRO A 12 13.46 12.61 -58.03
N LYS A 13 14.39 13.43 -57.53
CA LYS A 13 15.77 13.03 -57.29
C LYS A 13 15.80 11.93 -56.21
N PRO A 14 16.62 10.87 -56.38
CA PRO A 14 16.79 9.86 -55.34
C PRO A 14 17.37 10.47 -54.05
N PRO A 15 17.17 9.85 -52.89
CA PRO A 15 17.79 10.27 -51.65
C PRO A 15 19.33 10.18 -51.75
N ALA A 16 20.01 10.99 -50.94
CA ALA A 16 21.47 10.89 -50.77
C ALA A 16 21.84 9.60 -50.03
N CYS A 17 23.00 9.00 -50.37
CA CYS A 17 23.51 7.84 -49.66
C CYS A 17 23.97 8.19 -48.23
N ASP A 18 24.07 7.18 -47.37
CA ASP A 18 24.30 7.37 -45.93
C ASP A 18 25.68 8.00 -45.67
N ILE A 19 26.70 7.65 -46.46
CA ILE A 19 28.06 8.19 -46.30
C ILE A 19 28.12 9.68 -46.70
N CYS A 20 27.55 10.07 -47.84
CA CYS A 20 27.53 11.47 -48.24
C CYS A 20 26.68 12.31 -47.27
N LYS A 21 25.60 11.73 -46.74
CA LYS A 21 24.75 12.36 -45.72
C LYS A 21 25.49 12.55 -44.39
N ALA A 22 26.19 11.52 -43.89
CA ALA A 22 26.97 11.58 -42.66
C ALA A 22 28.10 12.62 -42.75
N ARG A 23 28.76 12.71 -43.91
CA ARG A 23 29.80 13.72 -44.19
C ARG A 23 29.26 15.10 -44.55
N ARG A 24 27.93 15.28 -44.59
CA ARG A 24 27.24 16.54 -44.97
C ARG A 24 27.68 17.10 -46.32
N VAL A 25 27.95 16.24 -47.30
CA VAL A 25 28.38 16.62 -48.65
C VAL A 25 27.32 16.24 -49.70
N LEU A 26 27.26 16.99 -50.81
CA LEU A 26 26.32 16.72 -51.90
C LEU A 26 26.55 15.32 -52.49
N CYS A 27 25.47 14.54 -52.61
CA CYS A 27 25.45 13.21 -53.20
C CYS A 27 24.95 13.26 -54.65
N HIS A 28 25.57 12.46 -55.53
CA HIS A 28 25.15 12.27 -56.92
C HIS A 28 24.65 10.83 -57.12
N PRO A 29 23.44 10.50 -56.64
CA PRO A 29 22.92 9.14 -56.70
C PRO A 29 22.70 8.69 -58.15
N GLN A 30 23.07 7.45 -58.45
CA GLN A 30 22.89 6.83 -59.77
C GLN A 30 21.59 6.01 -59.79
N PRO A 31 20.82 6.03 -60.89
CA PRO A 31 19.48 5.43 -60.95
C PRO A 31 19.46 3.90 -60.87
N ASP A 32 20.56 3.22 -61.21
CA ASP A 32 20.62 1.75 -61.29
C ASP A 32 21.19 1.07 -60.04
N GLY A 33 21.13 1.73 -58.87
CA GLY A 33 21.70 1.20 -57.63
C GLY A 33 23.24 1.17 -57.58
N LYS A 34 23.92 1.77 -58.57
CA LYS A 34 25.37 1.91 -58.59
C LYS A 34 25.86 2.87 -57.51
N PRO A 35 27.04 2.62 -56.90
CA PRO A 35 27.62 3.51 -55.90
C PRO A 35 27.84 4.91 -56.47
N CYS A 36 27.62 5.95 -55.67
CA CYS A 36 27.79 7.32 -56.15
C CYS A 36 29.27 7.60 -56.45
N PRO A 37 29.60 8.45 -57.45
CA PRO A 37 30.98 8.69 -57.88
C PRO A 37 31.91 9.07 -56.73
N ARG A 38 31.38 9.82 -55.75
CA ARG A 38 32.10 10.30 -54.58
C ARG A 38 32.47 9.22 -53.57
N CYS A 39 31.63 8.20 -53.44
CA CYS A 39 31.93 7.03 -52.61
C CYS A 39 32.94 6.13 -53.31
N VAL A 40 32.85 5.99 -54.64
CA VAL A 40 33.79 5.23 -55.47
C VAL A 40 35.19 5.83 -55.42
N GLU A 41 35.34 7.14 -55.66
CA GLU A 41 36.64 7.84 -55.61
C GLU A 41 37.36 7.69 -54.26
N LYS A 42 36.58 7.59 -53.17
CA LYS A 42 37.13 7.48 -51.81
C LYS A 42 37.20 6.03 -51.30
N GLY A 43 36.94 5.04 -52.16
CA GLY A 43 36.97 3.61 -51.82
C GLY A 43 35.98 3.19 -50.73
N ASN A 44 34.88 3.94 -50.51
CA ASN A 44 33.90 3.63 -49.48
C ASN A 44 32.68 2.89 -50.06
N ILE A 45 32.12 1.94 -49.30
CA ILE A 45 30.92 1.20 -49.70
C ILE A 45 29.70 2.12 -49.64
N CYS A 46 29.07 2.37 -50.78
CA CYS A 46 27.94 3.28 -50.89
C CYS A 46 26.62 2.57 -50.54
N THR A 47 26.15 2.72 -49.30
CA THR A 47 24.84 2.22 -48.85
C THR A 47 23.81 3.35 -48.77
N THR A 48 22.55 3.04 -49.12
CA THR A 48 21.41 3.95 -48.95
C THR A 48 20.33 3.20 -48.19
N THR A 49 20.18 3.48 -46.90
CA THR A 49 19.13 2.86 -46.07
C THR A 49 17.76 3.39 -46.52
N PRO A 50 16.81 2.54 -46.97
CA PRO A 50 15.50 2.99 -47.41
C PRO A 50 14.72 3.57 -46.22
N VAL A 51 14.55 4.89 -46.19
CA VAL A 51 13.73 5.56 -45.18
C VAL A 51 12.27 5.40 -45.57
N ILE A 52 11.52 4.56 -44.84
CA ILE A 52 10.06 4.47 -44.95
C ILE A 52 9.48 5.78 -44.40
N ARG A 53 9.31 6.78 -45.28
CA ARG A 53 8.58 8.01 -44.97
C ARG A 53 7.09 7.77 -45.19
N GLY A 54 6.42 7.25 -44.18
CA GLY A 54 4.97 7.31 -44.10
C GLY A 54 4.53 8.76 -43.92
N ARG A 55 4.10 9.42 -45.01
CA ARG A 55 3.25 10.62 -44.92
C ARG A 55 1.85 10.26 -45.43
N PRO A 56 0.78 10.69 -44.74
CA PRO A 56 -0.59 10.39 -45.15
C PRO A 56 -0.89 11.02 -46.50
N ARG A 57 -1.42 10.22 -47.44
CA ARG A 57 -1.95 10.74 -48.71
C ARG A 57 -3.34 11.30 -48.48
N LYS A 58 -3.49 12.60 -48.70
CA LYS A 58 -4.77 13.26 -48.98
C LYS A 58 -5.10 12.99 -50.44
N ASN A 59 -6.18 12.25 -50.72
CA ASN A 59 -6.80 12.23 -52.05
C ASN A 59 -8.30 12.41 -51.90
N VAL A 60 -8.79 13.38 -52.68
CA VAL A 60 -10.18 13.75 -52.90
C VAL A 60 -10.73 12.84 -54.00
N GLU A 61 -11.87 12.21 -53.68
CA GLU A 61 -13.03 11.77 -54.49
C GLU A 61 -12.83 11.15 -55.88
N SER A 62 -13.23 9.88 -56.02
CA SER A 62 -14.54 9.52 -56.61
C SER A 62 -14.65 8.02 -56.91
N ALA A 63 -15.43 7.28 -56.11
CA ALA A 63 -16.39 6.23 -56.50
C ALA A 63 -16.88 5.50 -55.22
N ALA A 64 -18.19 5.23 -55.17
CA ALA A 64 -19.05 4.86 -54.03
C ALA A 64 -18.77 3.47 -53.36
N PRO A 65 -19.36 3.18 -52.18
CA PRO A 65 -18.69 2.45 -51.08
C PRO A 65 -19.26 1.06 -50.74
N GLU A 66 -18.39 0.17 -50.25
CA GLU A 66 -18.72 -0.84 -49.22
C GLU A 66 -17.57 -0.92 -48.20
N THR A 67 -17.95 -0.96 -46.93
CA THR A 67 -17.19 -0.80 -45.66
C THR A 67 -16.06 -1.80 -45.43
N PRO A 68 -15.01 -1.43 -44.66
CA PRO A 68 -14.98 -1.92 -43.27
C PRO A 68 -14.55 -0.87 -42.23
N THR A 69 -15.35 -0.85 -41.17
CA THR A 69 -15.19 -0.20 -39.87
C THR A 69 -14.03 -0.84 -39.11
N SER A 70 -12.95 -0.11 -38.82
CA SER A 70 -11.92 -0.63 -37.89
C SER A 70 -11.09 0.48 -37.21
N LEU A 71 -10.74 1.57 -37.90
CA LEU A 71 -9.89 2.62 -37.29
C LEU A 71 -10.66 3.66 -36.47
N ALA A 72 -11.95 3.89 -36.76
CA ALA A 72 -12.81 4.73 -35.92
C ALA A 72 -13.15 4.03 -34.59
N GLN A 73 -13.12 2.70 -34.58
CA GLN A 73 -13.43 1.90 -33.39
C GLN A 73 -12.24 1.89 -32.42
N GLU A 74 -10.99 1.83 -32.90
CA GLU A 74 -9.79 1.94 -32.04
C GLU A 74 -9.60 3.35 -31.43
N PHE A 75 -9.91 4.40 -32.20
CA PHE A 75 -9.93 5.77 -31.66
C PHE A 75 -11.12 6.01 -30.72
N ALA A 76 -12.29 5.41 -31.00
CA ALA A 76 -13.44 5.47 -30.11
C ALA A 76 -13.22 4.67 -28.82
N ILE A 77 -12.52 3.53 -28.86
CA ILE A 77 -12.17 2.74 -27.66
C ILE A 77 -11.16 3.51 -26.80
N SER A 78 -10.18 4.18 -27.42
CA SER A 78 -9.22 5.04 -26.69
C SER A 78 -9.91 6.27 -26.10
N GLN A 79 -10.86 6.89 -26.82
CA GLN A 79 -11.65 8.00 -26.29
C GLN A 79 -12.67 7.55 -25.23
N GLN A 80 -13.26 6.35 -25.34
CA GLN A 80 -14.15 5.78 -24.35
C GLN A 80 -13.39 5.33 -23.10
N LEU A 81 -12.15 4.85 -23.20
CA LEU A 81 -11.31 4.58 -22.02
C LEU A 81 -10.93 5.86 -21.29
N VAL A 82 -10.63 6.95 -22.03
CA VAL A 82 -10.39 8.27 -21.43
C VAL A 82 -11.68 8.88 -20.87
N GLN A 83 -12.82 8.73 -21.54
CA GLN A 83 -14.12 9.23 -21.07
C GLN A 83 -14.72 8.40 -19.93
N ASN A 84 -14.49 7.09 -19.87
CA ASN A 84 -14.89 6.24 -18.74
C ASN A 84 -13.94 6.44 -17.54
N ALA A 85 -12.65 6.69 -17.80
CA ALA A 85 -11.76 7.23 -16.77
C ALA A 85 -12.22 8.63 -16.33
N SER A 86 -12.81 9.47 -17.19
CA SER A 86 -13.36 10.78 -16.84
C SER A 86 -14.74 10.74 -16.17
N ALA A 87 -15.49 9.65 -16.33
CA ALA A 87 -16.80 9.44 -15.71
C ALA A 87 -16.69 8.80 -14.31
N SER A 88 -15.54 8.18 -13.99
CA SER A 88 -15.24 7.59 -12.67
C SER A 88 -14.03 8.20 -11.96
N SER A 89 -13.21 9.00 -12.65
CA SER A 89 -12.20 9.87 -12.04
C SER A 89 -12.64 11.32 -12.21
N SER A 90 -12.89 11.96 -11.08
CA SER A 90 -12.91 13.42 -10.94
C SER A 90 -11.54 13.96 -11.35
N MET A 91 -11.31 14.13 -12.65
CA MET A 91 -10.20 14.94 -13.15
C MET A 91 -10.50 16.38 -12.77
N ILE A 92 -9.96 16.76 -11.61
CA ILE A 92 -9.75 18.12 -11.15
C ILE A 92 -8.88 18.81 -12.21
N LEU A 93 -9.54 19.45 -13.18
CA LEU A 93 -8.95 20.56 -13.90
C LEU A 93 -8.56 21.63 -12.88
N LEU A 94 -7.39 22.24 -13.09
CA LEU A 94 -6.77 23.29 -12.29
C LEU A 94 -7.74 24.46 -11.93
N SER A 95 -8.50 24.32 -10.83
CA SER A 95 -9.32 25.32 -10.11
C SER A 95 -10.46 26.04 -10.90
N PRO A 96 -11.59 26.49 -10.30
CA PRO A 96 -12.19 26.24 -8.98
C PRO A 96 -13.60 25.59 -9.11
N GLN A 97 -13.77 24.36 -8.64
CA GLN A 97 -15.09 23.86 -8.18
C GLN A 97 -15.12 23.64 -6.67
N LEU A 98 -14.15 24.19 -5.92
CA LEU A 98 -14.22 24.38 -4.46
C LEU A 98 -15.24 25.49 -4.07
N HIS A 99 -16.29 25.67 -4.85
CA HIS A 99 -17.42 26.57 -4.60
C HIS A 99 -18.75 25.82 -4.51
N GLU A 100 -18.72 24.48 -4.42
CA GLU A 100 -19.80 23.80 -3.70
C GLU A 100 -19.70 24.23 -2.24
N ASP A 101 -20.84 24.62 -1.64
CA ASP A 101 -20.99 25.10 -0.28
C ASP A 101 -19.99 24.38 0.65
N ILE A 102 -18.91 25.08 1.04
CA ILE A 102 -18.00 24.56 2.06
C ILE A 102 -18.92 24.32 3.25
N PRO A 103 -19.12 23.06 3.70
CA PRO A 103 -19.99 22.80 4.83
C PRO A 103 -19.53 23.69 5.98
N ASP A 104 -20.46 24.34 6.69
CA ASP A 104 -20.14 25.34 7.72
C ASP A 104 -18.99 24.84 8.60
N CYS A 105 -17.80 25.39 8.37
CA CYS A 105 -16.63 25.03 9.13
C CYS A 105 -16.86 25.52 10.55
N PRO A 106 -16.67 24.69 11.58
CA PRO A 106 -16.83 25.15 12.94
C PRO A 106 -15.89 26.31 13.21
N ASP A 107 -16.35 27.25 14.05
CA ASP A 107 -15.49 28.31 14.55
C ASP A 107 -14.32 27.69 15.32
N LEU A 108 -13.10 27.96 14.85
CA LEU A 108 -11.86 27.46 15.44
C LEU A 108 -11.50 28.28 16.67
N THR A 109 -12.18 28.02 17.79
CA THR A 109 -11.86 28.65 19.08
C THR A 109 -10.47 28.23 19.57
N PRO A 110 -9.80 29.04 20.43
CA PRO A 110 -8.51 28.67 21.01
C PRO A 110 -8.50 27.29 21.65
N GLU A 111 -9.56 26.94 22.38
CA GLU A 111 -9.71 25.67 23.09
C GLU A 111 -9.78 24.49 22.11
N LEU A 112 -10.56 24.65 21.03
CA LEU A 112 -10.71 23.62 20.01
C LEU A 112 -9.41 23.42 19.23
N VAL A 113 -8.70 24.50 18.91
CA VAL A 113 -7.38 24.40 18.24
C VAL A 113 -6.37 23.70 19.14
N ASP A 114 -6.27 24.08 20.42
CA ASP A 114 -5.35 23.43 21.35
C ASP A 114 -5.67 21.93 21.51
N HIS A 115 -6.96 21.57 21.60
CA HIS A 115 -7.43 20.17 21.61
C HIS A 115 -6.99 19.39 20.37
N PHE A 116 -7.05 19.98 19.17
CA PHE A 116 -6.57 19.31 17.95
C PHE A 116 -5.07 19.04 18.00
N PHE A 117 -4.26 19.92 18.57
CA PHE A 117 -2.82 19.67 18.71
C PHE A 117 -2.51 18.61 19.77
N GLU A 118 -3.33 18.49 20.81
CA GLU A 118 -3.24 17.39 21.79
C GLU A 118 -3.60 16.05 21.17
N CYS A 119 -4.68 16.00 20.39
CA CYS A 119 -5.01 14.83 19.59
C CYS A 119 -3.87 14.48 18.61
N PHE A 120 -3.27 15.48 17.96
CA PHE A 120 -2.20 15.27 16.97
C PHE A 120 -0.98 14.58 17.57
N ALA A 121 -0.61 14.97 18.79
CA ALA A 121 0.56 14.44 19.49
C ALA A 121 0.49 12.91 19.73
N GLN A 122 -0.71 12.33 19.64
CA GLN A 122 -0.93 10.89 19.82
C GLN A 122 -0.99 10.12 18.50
N MET A 123 -0.72 10.76 17.35
CA MET A 123 -0.86 10.11 16.06
C MET A 123 0.49 9.92 15.35
N PRO A 124 0.66 8.85 14.56
CA PRO A 124 1.91 8.54 13.87
C PRO A 124 2.52 9.67 13.04
N PRO A 125 1.74 10.53 12.32
CA PRO A 125 2.31 11.64 11.57
C PRO A 125 3.18 12.60 12.40
N VAL A 126 3.00 12.69 13.72
CA VAL A 126 3.83 13.55 14.59
C VAL A 126 5.32 13.18 14.54
N THR A 127 5.64 11.92 14.24
CA THR A 127 7.03 11.43 14.13
C THR A 127 7.71 11.80 12.82
N ASN A 128 6.99 12.44 11.89
CA ASN A 128 7.59 12.85 10.63
C ASN A 128 8.69 13.89 10.92
N PRO A 129 9.93 13.68 10.44
CA PRO A 129 11.04 14.61 10.68
C PRO A 129 10.76 16.05 10.19
N LEU A 130 9.77 16.24 9.31
CA LEU A 130 9.38 17.56 8.80
C LEU A 130 8.30 18.25 9.63
N ILE A 131 7.62 17.53 10.53
CA ILE A 131 6.50 18.04 11.30
C ILE A 131 6.99 18.45 12.69
N VAL A 132 7.23 19.75 12.87
CA VAL A 132 7.56 20.32 14.18
C VAL A 132 6.29 20.94 14.80
N ALA A 133 5.38 20.07 15.25
CA ALA A 133 4.05 20.47 15.72
C ALA A 133 4.10 21.47 16.89
N THR A 134 5.09 21.34 17.78
CA THR A 134 5.30 22.26 18.92
C THR A 134 5.63 23.68 18.49
N SER A 135 6.43 23.84 17.42
CA SER A 135 6.78 25.15 16.86
C SER A 135 5.55 25.84 16.27
N ILE A 136 4.76 25.11 15.48
CA ILE A 136 3.51 25.61 14.91
C ILE A 136 2.51 25.98 16.03
N ARG A 137 2.35 25.11 17.05
CA ARG A 137 1.46 25.40 18.19
C ARG A 137 1.89 26.67 18.94
N THR A 138 3.19 26.87 19.12
CA THR A 138 3.73 28.07 19.77
C THR A 138 3.44 29.32 18.94
N ALA A 139 3.69 29.28 17.62
CA ALA A 139 3.40 30.39 16.72
C ALA A 139 1.90 30.76 16.70
N ILE A 140 1.00 29.76 16.76
CA ILE A 140 -0.45 29.97 16.85
C ILE A 140 -0.83 30.69 18.16
N ARG A 141 -0.21 30.32 19.28
CA ARG A 141 -0.45 30.96 20.58
C ARG A 141 -0.01 32.42 20.58
N GLU A 142 1.14 32.73 19.98
CA GLU A 142 1.67 34.10 19.87
C GLU A 142 0.74 35.04 19.12
N ILE A 143 0.01 34.54 18.11
CA ILE A 143 -0.98 35.31 17.34
C ILE A 143 -2.41 35.18 17.89
N SER A 144 -2.57 34.73 19.14
CA SER A 144 -3.87 34.55 19.81
C SER A 144 -4.84 33.68 19.00
N PHE A 145 -4.34 32.58 18.44
CA PHE A 145 -5.10 31.56 17.69
C PHE A 145 -5.76 32.04 16.39
N ARG A 146 -5.43 33.25 15.91
CA ARG A 146 -5.92 33.76 14.62
C ARG A 146 -5.11 33.21 13.46
N LEU A 147 -5.45 32.01 12.98
CA LEU A 147 -4.72 31.29 11.93
C LEU A 147 -4.46 32.12 10.65
N SER A 148 -5.33 33.08 10.34
CA SER A 148 -5.16 33.99 9.18
C SER A 148 -3.92 34.89 9.28
N LEU A 149 -3.36 35.07 10.48
CA LEU A 149 -2.16 35.89 10.72
C LEU A 149 -0.85 35.09 10.59
N LEU A 150 -0.93 33.76 10.47
CA LEU A 150 0.25 32.94 10.19
C LEU A 150 0.79 33.21 8.78
N PRO A 151 2.11 33.01 8.55
CA PRO A 151 2.64 32.87 7.20
C PRO A 151 1.85 31.81 6.41
N PRO A 152 1.65 32.00 5.08
CA PRO A 152 0.80 31.11 4.29
C PRO A 152 1.14 29.62 4.43
N GLN A 153 2.43 29.27 4.43
CA GLN A 153 2.90 27.88 4.53
C GLN A 153 2.61 27.29 5.93
N SER A 154 2.89 28.05 7.00
CA SER A 154 2.58 27.65 8.37
C SER A 154 1.08 27.53 8.61
N ARG A 155 0.27 28.41 7.99
CA ARG A 155 -1.19 28.35 8.02
C ARG A 155 -1.72 27.07 7.40
N VAL A 156 -1.19 26.67 6.24
CA VAL A 156 -1.58 25.41 5.58
C VAL A 156 -1.22 24.22 6.47
N LEU A 157 0.01 24.16 7.00
CA LEU A 157 0.41 23.07 7.87
C LEU A 157 -0.47 22.97 9.13
N ALA A 158 -0.80 24.11 9.75
CA ALA A 158 -1.71 24.16 10.89
C ALA A 158 -3.10 23.61 10.55
N LEU A 159 -3.65 23.99 9.39
CA LEU A 159 -4.94 23.49 8.92
C LEU A 159 -4.89 21.99 8.58
N CYS A 160 -3.78 21.48 8.03
CA CYS A 160 -3.57 20.05 7.82
C CYS A 160 -3.56 19.27 9.14
N ILE A 161 -2.85 19.79 10.16
CA ILE A 161 -2.83 19.21 11.52
C ILE A 161 -4.25 19.17 12.09
N ILE A 162 -4.98 20.28 12.04
CA ILE A 162 -6.36 20.39 12.51
C ILE A 162 -7.28 19.40 11.78
N ALA A 163 -7.21 19.36 10.45
CA ALA A 163 -8.03 18.46 9.64
C ALA A 163 -7.74 16.98 9.97
N PHE A 164 -6.48 16.60 10.15
CA PHE A 164 -6.13 15.23 10.49
C PHE A 164 -6.55 14.88 11.92
N SER A 165 -6.27 15.75 12.90
CA SER A 165 -6.68 15.55 14.29
C SER A 165 -8.18 15.48 14.46
N SER A 166 -8.94 16.13 13.59
CA SER A 166 -10.40 16.03 13.62
C SER A 166 -10.88 14.59 13.50
N LEU A 167 -10.15 13.70 12.81
CA LEU A 167 -10.47 12.27 12.64
C LEU A 167 -10.44 11.45 13.94
N VAL A 168 -9.84 11.96 15.02
CA VAL A 168 -9.80 11.27 16.32
C VAL A 168 -10.33 12.15 17.46
N SER A 169 -10.69 13.40 17.16
CA SER A 169 -11.11 14.40 18.13
C SER A 169 -12.37 14.00 18.89
N PHE A 170 -12.28 14.00 20.21
CA PHE A 170 -13.41 13.73 21.10
C PHE A 170 -14.14 14.99 21.60
N HIS A 171 -13.85 16.15 21.01
CA HIS A 171 -14.48 17.41 21.40
C HIS A 171 -15.96 17.46 20.96
N GLU A 172 -16.83 17.99 21.81
CA GLU A 172 -18.29 18.02 21.58
C GLU A 172 -18.68 18.72 20.27
N VAL A 173 -18.03 19.83 19.92
CA VAL A 173 -18.24 20.55 18.64
C VAL A 173 -17.97 19.65 17.41
N VAL A 174 -17.05 18.69 17.53
CA VAL A 174 -16.64 17.82 16.41
C VAL A 174 -17.48 16.54 16.36
N LEU A 175 -17.72 15.91 17.52
CA LEU A 175 -18.50 14.67 17.59
C LEU A 175 -20.02 14.89 17.61
N GLY A 176 -20.47 16.04 18.09
CA GLY A 176 -21.87 16.33 18.34
C GLY A 176 -22.46 15.55 19.54
N PRO A 177 -23.79 15.61 19.72
CA PRO A 177 -24.47 15.03 20.88
C PRO A 177 -24.48 13.50 20.86
N GLY A 178 -24.05 12.86 21.94
CA GLY A 178 -23.96 11.40 22.05
C GLY A 178 -22.86 10.97 23.03
N PRO A 179 -22.47 9.68 23.04
CA PRO A 179 -21.38 9.21 23.88
C PRO A 179 -20.05 9.81 23.41
N LEU A 180 -19.23 10.26 24.35
CA LEU A 180 -17.93 10.90 24.15
C LEU A 180 -16.88 10.13 24.96
N PRO A 181 -15.72 9.80 24.38
CA PRO A 181 -14.60 9.29 25.16
C PRO A 181 -13.91 10.43 25.93
N ASP A 182 -13.25 10.09 27.03
CA ASP A 182 -12.50 11.06 27.85
C ASP A 182 -11.12 11.40 27.26
N SER A 183 -10.61 10.55 26.36
CA SER A 183 -9.35 10.76 25.65
C SER A 183 -9.29 9.99 24.33
N VAL A 184 -8.29 10.29 23.49
CA VAL A 184 -8.03 9.53 22.26
C VAL A 184 -7.72 8.05 22.53
N ALA A 185 -7.23 7.72 23.73
CA ALA A 185 -6.85 6.36 24.11
C ALA A 185 -7.74 5.79 25.24
N ASP A 186 -8.97 6.25 25.39
CA ASP A 186 -9.90 5.83 26.45
C ASP A 186 -10.23 4.32 26.37
N PRO A 187 -9.61 3.47 27.21
CA PRO A 187 -9.75 2.03 27.07
C PRO A 187 -11.16 1.56 27.43
N LEU A 188 -11.86 2.27 28.32
CA LEU A 188 -13.21 1.91 28.70
C LEU A 188 -14.16 2.16 27.54
N PHE A 189 -14.09 3.32 26.91
CA PHE A 189 -14.94 3.65 25.78
C PHE A 189 -14.70 2.71 24.60
N PHE A 190 -13.45 2.46 24.21
CA PHE A 190 -13.15 1.66 23.02
C PHE A 190 -13.35 0.15 23.23
N ASN A 191 -13.16 -0.36 24.46
CA ASN A 191 -13.40 -1.79 24.74
C ASN A 191 -14.87 -2.11 25.05
N SER A 192 -15.65 -1.16 25.59
CA SER A 192 -17.07 -1.36 25.91
C SER A 192 -18.02 -0.87 24.82
N GLY A 193 -17.52 -0.02 23.90
CA GLY A 193 -18.31 0.54 22.81
C GLY A 193 -18.76 -0.54 21.83
N SER A 194 -20.07 -0.64 21.60
CA SER A 194 -20.57 -1.48 20.51
C SER A 194 -20.10 -0.96 19.15
N GLY A 195 -19.92 -1.84 18.16
CA GLY A 195 -19.61 -1.42 16.79
C GLY A 195 -20.60 -0.38 16.24
N THR A 196 -21.88 -0.44 16.64
CA THR A 196 -22.88 0.59 16.27
C THR A 196 -22.58 1.96 16.88
N THR A 197 -22.16 2.00 18.15
CA THR A 197 -21.78 3.22 18.85
C THR A 197 -20.58 3.87 18.20
N LEU A 198 -19.52 3.10 17.92
CA LEU A 198 -18.29 3.61 17.31
C LEU A 198 -18.58 4.17 15.91
N ARG A 199 -19.30 3.41 15.07
CA ARG A 199 -19.73 3.86 13.73
C ARG A 199 -20.55 5.16 13.77
N SER A 200 -21.44 5.30 14.76
CA SER A 200 -22.22 6.54 14.91
C SER A 200 -21.34 7.75 15.21
N CYS A 201 -20.20 7.57 15.88
CA CYS A 201 -19.24 8.64 16.15
C CYS A 201 -18.58 9.11 14.85
N GLY A 202 -18.09 8.18 14.02
CA GLY A 202 -17.50 8.51 12.73
C GLY A 202 -18.49 9.23 11.81
N ALA A 203 -19.73 8.74 11.72
CA ALA A 203 -20.78 9.35 10.90
C ALA A 203 -21.13 10.79 11.35
N ARG A 204 -21.30 11.02 12.67
CA ARG A 204 -21.60 12.36 13.21
C ARG A 204 -20.46 13.36 12.99
N ARG A 205 -19.22 12.90 13.09
CA ARG A 205 -18.02 13.71 12.90
C ARG A 205 -17.73 14.05 11.43
N ALA A 206 -18.11 13.16 10.51
CA ALA A 206 -17.72 13.25 9.11
C ALA A 206 -17.99 14.61 8.42
N PRO A 207 -19.11 15.32 8.65
CA PRO A 207 -19.34 16.64 8.09
C PRO A 207 -18.27 17.66 8.51
N VAL A 208 -17.90 17.69 9.79
CA VAL A 208 -16.87 18.60 10.33
C VAL A 208 -15.50 18.25 9.77
N CYS A 209 -15.14 16.96 9.72
CA CYS A 209 -13.89 16.51 9.10
C CYS A 209 -13.79 16.94 7.63
N ARG A 210 -14.89 16.79 6.86
CA ARG A 210 -14.92 17.22 5.45
C ARG A 210 -14.76 18.72 5.31
N ALA A 211 -15.40 19.52 6.17
CA ALA A 211 -15.25 20.97 6.17
C ALA A 211 -13.80 21.41 6.46
N LEU A 212 -13.19 20.85 7.51
CA LEU A 212 -11.80 21.16 7.87
C LEU A 212 -10.80 20.71 6.81
N HIS A 213 -11.03 19.53 6.21
CA HIS A 213 -10.23 19.06 5.09
C HIS A 213 -10.35 19.98 3.86
N ALA A 214 -11.57 20.41 3.50
CA ALA A 214 -11.79 21.35 2.41
C ALA A 214 -11.11 22.71 2.67
N ALA A 215 -11.12 23.19 3.91
CA ALA A 215 -10.41 24.40 4.31
C ALA A 215 -8.88 24.26 4.15
N ALA A 216 -8.31 23.11 4.55
CA ALA A 216 -6.89 22.81 4.37
C ALA A 216 -6.52 22.74 2.88
N LEU A 217 -7.32 22.05 2.05
CA LEU A 217 -7.11 21.97 0.61
C LEU A 217 -7.15 23.36 -0.05
N LYS A 218 -8.17 24.17 0.27
CA LYS A 218 -8.30 25.54 -0.24
C LYS A 218 -7.06 26.37 0.10
N ALA A 219 -6.62 26.35 1.35
CA ALA A 219 -5.43 27.07 1.78
C ALA A 219 -4.16 26.57 1.06
N ALA A 220 -4.04 25.26 0.84
CA ALA A 220 -2.91 24.64 0.14
C ALA A 220 -2.81 25.10 -1.33
N TRP A 221 -3.96 25.17 -2.02
CA TRP A 221 -4.04 25.68 -3.38
C TRP A 221 -3.69 27.17 -3.46
N GLU A 222 -4.24 27.99 -2.56
CA GLU A 222 -3.95 29.43 -2.50
C GLU A 222 -2.48 29.72 -2.22
N ALA A 223 -1.83 28.93 -1.35
CA ALA A 223 -0.42 29.08 -1.01
C ALA A 223 0.53 28.46 -2.04
N GLY A 224 0.03 27.64 -2.98
CA GLY A 224 0.84 26.97 -3.99
C GLY A 224 1.84 25.97 -3.39
N VAL A 225 1.44 25.21 -2.36
CA VAL A 225 2.36 24.37 -1.56
C VAL A 225 3.07 23.29 -2.37
N MET A 226 2.50 22.85 -3.49
CA MET A 226 3.15 21.86 -4.38
C MET A 226 4.37 22.44 -5.12
N LEU A 227 4.45 23.77 -5.28
CA LEU A 227 5.43 24.42 -6.15
C LEU A 227 6.55 25.10 -5.37
N GLN A 228 6.28 25.52 -4.13
CA GLN A 228 7.25 26.23 -3.30
C GLN A 228 7.94 25.27 -2.34
N VAL A 229 9.25 25.08 -2.50
CA VAL A 229 10.03 24.17 -1.67
C VAL A 229 10.28 24.80 -0.29
N THR A 230 9.58 24.29 0.72
CA THR A 230 9.86 24.57 2.15
C THR A 230 9.57 23.31 2.98
N THR A 231 10.10 23.24 4.20
CA THR A 231 9.83 22.13 5.13
C THR A 231 8.33 22.04 5.45
N GLU A 232 7.66 23.17 5.69
CA GLU A 232 6.23 23.21 5.98
C GLU A 232 5.38 22.77 4.79
N ASN A 233 5.78 23.13 3.56
CA ASN A 233 5.06 22.71 2.36
C ASN A 233 5.25 21.22 2.07
N ALA A 234 6.46 20.69 2.31
CA ALA A 234 6.71 19.25 2.25
C ALA A 234 5.85 18.50 3.27
N ALA A 235 5.85 18.93 4.53
CA ALA A 235 5.01 18.38 5.59
C ALA A 235 3.51 18.47 5.24
N SER A 236 3.07 19.60 4.70
CA SER A 236 1.69 19.80 4.26
C SER A 236 1.29 18.84 3.14
N CYS A 237 2.14 18.65 2.13
CA CYS A 237 1.90 17.68 1.06
C CYS A 237 1.83 16.25 1.60
N TYR A 238 2.70 15.88 2.54
CA TYR A 238 2.62 14.58 3.21
C TYR A 238 1.29 14.40 3.94
N MET A 239 0.85 15.39 4.73
CA MET A 239 -0.41 15.30 5.47
C MET A 239 -1.65 15.26 4.57
N LEU A 240 -1.68 16.06 3.50
CA LEU A 240 -2.76 16.05 2.52
C LEU A 240 -2.86 14.71 1.80
N GLU A 241 -1.72 14.13 1.41
CA GLU A 241 -1.69 12.78 0.84
C GLU A 241 -2.34 11.77 1.80
N MET A 242 -2.01 11.83 3.09
CA MET A 242 -2.56 10.92 4.10
C MET A 242 -4.07 11.13 4.35
N LEU A 243 -4.55 12.37 4.31
CA LEU A 243 -5.99 12.68 4.39
C LEU A 243 -6.76 12.13 3.19
N GLU A 244 -6.20 12.27 1.99
CA GLU A 244 -6.81 11.82 0.76
C GLU A 244 -6.81 10.28 0.60
N GLN A 245 -5.93 9.54 1.27
CA GLN A 245 -5.91 8.06 1.21
C GLN A 245 -7.26 7.40 1.52
N SER A 246 -8.11 8.06 2.32
CA SER A 246 -9.42 7.53 2.71
C SER A 246 -10.44 7.55 1.56
N ASN A 247 -10.34 8.50 0.63
CA ASN A 247 -11.39 8.76 -0.38
C ASN A 247 -10.85 8.85 -1.83
N PHE A 248 -9.53 8.78 -2.03
CA PHE A 248 -8.94 9.07 -3.32
C PHE A 248 -8.95 7.86 -4.28
N SER A 249 -9.75 7.97 -5.34
CA SER A 249 -9.83 7.01 -6.46
C SER A 249 -9.03 7.43 -7.70
N GLY A 250 -8.39 8.61 -7.68
CA GLY A 250 -7.73 9.16 -8.86
C GLY A 250 -6.51 8.37 -9.34
N LEU A 251 -6.14 8.59 -10.60
CA LEU A 251 -5.02 7.90 -11.26
C LEU A 251 -3.64 8.37 -10.79
N SER A 252 -3.51 9.62 -10.35
CA SER A 252 -2.23 10.23 -9.94
C SER A 252 -2.17 10.45 -8.43
N ARG A 253 -0.97 10.60 -7.84
CA ARG A 253 -0.80 10.96 -6.41
C ARG A 253 -0.06 12.29 -6.33
N PRO A 254 -0.75 13.42 -6.56
CA PRO A 254 -0.09 14.70 -6.74
C PRO A 254 0.64 15.15 -5.47
N TRP A 255 0.03 14.98 -4.30
CA TRP A 255 0.61 15.37 -3.01
C TRP A 255 1.83 14.53 -2.66
N ALA A 256 1.77 13.19 -2.80
CA ALA A 256 2.94 12.34 -2.63
C ALA A 256 4.09 12.71 -3.59
N SER A 257 3.77 13.06 -4.84
CA SER A 257 4.78 13.43 -5.84
C SER A 257 5.45 14.76 -5.49
N ALA A 258 4.66 15.77 -5.10
CA ALA A 258 5.16 17.05 -4.63
C ALA A 258 5.98 16.91 -3.34
N TYR A 259 5.50 16.10 -2.38
CA TYR A 259 6.21 15.78 -1.15
C TYR A 259 7.61 15.24 -1.43
N LEU A 260 7.73 14.20 -2.26
CA LEU A 260 9.04 13.62 -2.58
C LEU A 260 9.93 14.59 -3.36
N SER A 261 9.36 15.41 -4.24
CA SER A 261 10.11 16.47 -4.92
C SER A 261 10.70 17.48 -3.93
N HIS A 262 9.92 17.92 -2.94
CA HIS A 262 10.39 18.82 -1.89
C HIS A 262 11.46 18.17 -1.02
N VAL A 263 11.25 16.92 -0.60
CA VAL A 263 12.21 16.16 0.20
C VAL A 263 13.55 16.03 -0.54
N ARG A 264 13.54 15.69 -1.83
CA ARG A 264 14.76 15.61 -2.66
C ARG A 264 15.50 16.94 -2.74
N ALA A 265 14.77 18.05 -2.82
CA ALA A 265 15.36 19.39 -2.89
C ALA A 265 15.92 19.86 -1.52
N LEU A 266 15.27 19.48 -0.42
CA LEU A 266 15.64 19.91 0.94
C LEU A 266 16.71 19.01 1.58
N ALA A 267 16.74 17.72 1.26
CA ALA A 267 17.65 16.76 1.89
C ALA A 267 19.15 17.10 1.80
N PRO A 268 19.68 17.67 0.71
CA PRO A 268 21.07 18.15 0.67
C PRO A 268 21.34 19.26 1.69
N ILE A 269 20.37 20.14 1.94
CA ILE A 269 20.48 21.27 2.88
C ILE A 269 20.50 20.73 4.32
N TRP A 270 19.59 19.81 4.63
CA TRP A 270 19.57 19.12 5.93
C TRP A 270 20.89 18.42 6.21
N ARG A 271 21.43 17.69 5.23
CA ARG A 271 22.73 17.00 5.41
C ARG A 271 23.90 17.93 5.65
N ALA A 272 23.91 19.11 5.05
CA ALA A 272 24.93 20.11 5.28
C ALA A 272 24.83 20.74 6.69
N SER A 273 23.60 20.85 7.22
CA SER A 273 23.34 21.27 8.59
C SER A 273 23.49 20.07 9.53
N THR A 274 24.64 19.93 10.17
CA THR A 274 25.01 18.83 11.12
C THR A 274 23.99 18.55 12.23
N THR A 275 22.94 19.35 12.38
CA THR A 275 21.82 19.24 13.32
C THR A 275 20.72 18.23 12.95
N THR A 276 20.65 17.68 11.72
CA THR A 276 19.44 16.94 11.24
C THR A 276 19.67 15.51 10.71
N SER A 277 20.85 14.92 10.93
CA SER A 277 21.18 13.56 10.44
C SER A 277 21.46 12.60 11.60
N THR A 278 20.58 12.57 12.59
CA THR A 278 20.72 11.61 13.70
C THR A 278 20.36 10.20 13.22
N PRO A 279 20.87 9.12 13.87
CA PRO A 279 20.44 7.76 13.60
C PRO A 279 18.92 7.55 13.76
N LEU A 280 18.30 8.26 14.71
CA LEU A 280 16.86 8.29 14.94
C LEU A 280 16.11 8.84 13.73
N ASP A 281 16.55 9.97 13.17
CA ASP A 281 15.95 10.55 11.96
C ASP A 281 15.99 9.58 10.78
N ARG A 282 17.10 8.84 10.61
CA ARG A 282 17.24 7.85 9.53
C ARG A 282 16.25 6.70 9.66
N THR A 283 15.96 6.26 10.88
CA THR A 283 14.99 5.20 11.14
C THR A 283 13.57 5.70 10.89
N HIS A 284 13.25 6.92 11.33
CA HIS A 284 11.98 7.56 10.98
C HIS A 284 11.80 7.68 9.47
N TRP A 285 12.81 8.19 8.75
CA TRP A 285 12.79 8.25 7.29
C TRP A 285 12.56 6.88 6.66
N ALA A 286 13.20 5.82 7.16
CA ALA A 286 12.96 4.46 6.67
C ALA A 286 11.50 4.05 6.84
N GLY A 287 10.86 4.41 7.96
CA GLY A 287 9.44 4.18 8.21
C GLY A 287 8.53 4.93 7.25
N PHE A 288 8.79 6.21 6.99
CA PHE A 288 7.99 7.02 6.06
C PHE A 288 8.16 6.58 4.60
N LEU A 289 9.37 6.22 4.20
CA LEU A 289 9.63 5.66 2.87
C LEU A 289 8.93 4.30 2.72
N MET A 290 8.92 3.47 3.76
CA MET A 290 8.16 2.22 3.79
C MET A 290 6.67 2.50 3.61
N ALA A 291 6.09 3.40 4.42
CA ALA A 291 4.68 3.73 4.32
C ALA A 291 4.28 4.19 2.91
N GLU A 292 5.05 5.08 2.27
CA GLU A 292 4.81 5.51 0.89
C GLU A 292 4.85 4.33 -0.08
N ALA A 293 5.91 3.52 -0.03
CA ALA A 293 6.09 2.43 -0.97
C ALA A 293 4.96 1.40 -0.86
N LEU A 294 4.52 1.10 0.37
CA LEU A 294 3.38 0.21 0.62
C LEU A 294 2.04 0.81 0.19
N MET A 295 1.86 2.13 0.33
CA MET A 295 0.67 2.81 -0.21
C MET A 295 0.60 2.68 -1.74
N SER A 296 1.74 2.79 -2.41
CA SER A 296 1.87 2.59 -3.86
C SER A 296 1.56 1.15 -4.27
N THR A 297 2.17 0.14 -3.62
CA THR A 297 1.91 -1.28 -3.94
C THR A 297 0.46 -1.67 -3.72
N ARG A 298 -0.13 -1.30 -2.58
CA ARG A 298 -1.53 -1.60 -2.24
C ARG A 298 -2.53 -0.98 -3.21
N SER A 299 -2.21 0.19 -3.76
CA SER A 299 -3.07 0.92 -4.69
C SER A 299 -2.80 0.57 -6.15
N ARG A 300 -1.89 -0.38 -6.42
CA ARG A 300 -1.37 -0.70 -7.76
C ARG A 300 -0.94 0.57 -8.52
N LYS A 301 -0.17 1.42 -7.84
CA LYS A 301 0.38 2.65 -8.39
C LYS A 301 1.91 2.57 -8.45
N PRO A 302 2.55 3.34 -9.36
CA PRO A 302 4.00 3.42 -9.40
C PRO A 302 4.59 3.82 -8.05
N VAL A 303 5.57 3.05 -7.58
CA VAL A 303 6.35 3.41 -6.39
C VAL A 303 7.17 4.65 -6.73
N LEU A 304 6.94 5.74 -5.98
CA LEU A 304 7.50 7.05 -6.29
C LEU A 304 8.93 7.22 -5.77
N ILE A 305 9.31 6.41 -4.79
CA ILE A 305 10.63 6.39 -4.15
C ILE A 305 11.65 5.66 -5.03
N THR A 306 12.83 6.25 -5.21
CA THR A 306 13.96 5.61 -5.88
C THR A 306 14.97 5.03 -4.89
N HIS A 307 15.94 4.27 -5.40
CA HIS A 307 17.04 3.76 -4.57
C HIS A 307 17.89 4.91 -4.01
N GLU A 308 18.13 5.94 -4.82
CA GLU A 308 18.87 7.14 -4.43
C GLU A 308 18.17 7.88 -3.29
N ASP A 309 16.84 7.96 -3.30
CA ASP A 309 16.08 8.59 -2.20
C ASP A 309 16.30 7.86 -0.86
N GLN A 310 16.32 6.52 -0.87
CA GLN A 310 16.63 5.75 0.35
C GLN A 310 18.04 6.04 0.85
N LEU A 311 19.04 6.05 -0.05
CA LEU A 311 20.40 6.37 0.33
C LEU A 311 20.53 7.81 0.83
N LEU A 312 19.74 8.72 0.26
CA LEU A 312 19.66 10.13 0.63
C LEU A 312 19.01 10.39 1.99
N LEU A 313 18.10 9.54 2.44
CA LEU A 313 17.34 9.78 3.67
C LEU A 313 17.71 8.81 4.80
N CYS A 314 17.87 7.52 4.50
CA CYS A 314 18.17 6.47 5.47
C CYS A 314 19.68 6.23 5.68
N GLY A 315 20.52 6.82 4.82
CA GLY A 315 21.97 6.62 4.84
C GLY A 315 22.42 5.40 4.04
N PRO A 316 23.60 4.82 4.32
CA PRO A 316 24.16 3.75 3.51
C PRO A 316 23.30 2.49 3.53
N GLU A 317 23.39 1.74 2.43
CA GLU A 317 22.73 0.45 2.27
C GLU A 317 23.13 -0.49 3.44
N PRO A 318 22.18 -1.21 4.03
CA PRO A 318 22.49 -2.20 5.07
C PRO A 318 23.25 -3.42 4.51
N VAL A 319 23.84 -4.21 5.42
CA VAL A 319 24.36 -5.56 5.12
C VAL A 319 23.24 -6.46 4.60
N SER A 320 23.55 -7.39 3.70
CA SER A 320 22.57 -8.22 2.97
C SER A 320 21.50 -8.85 3.89
N PRO A 321 20.27 -9.14 3.41
CA PRO A 321 19.24 -9.76 4.24
C PRO A 321 19.71 -11.05 4.92
N GLU A 322 20.53 -11.84 4.24
CA GLU A 322 21.10 -13.09 4.74
C GLU A 322 22.12 -12.82 5.86
N GLU A 323 23.02 -11.85 5.69
CA GLU A 323 23.96 -11.43 6.74
C GLU A 323 23.24 -10.81 7.94
N PHE A 324 22.19 -10.02 7.68
CA PHE A 324 21.37 -9.43 8.71
C PHE A 324 20.65 -10.51 9.53
N LEU A 325 20.04 -11.49 8.87
CA LEU A 325 19.45 -12.64 9.55
C LEU A 325 20.49 -13.39 10.40
N ALA A 326 21.66 -13.68 9.83
CA ALA A 326 22.74 -14.35 10.57
C ALA A 326 23.20 -13.55 11.80
N SER A 327 23.23 -12.21 11.72
CA SER A 327 23.53 -11.36 12.88
C SER A 327 22.45 -11.45 13.98
N LEU A 328 21.17 -11.50 13.58
CA LEU A 328 20.06 -11.68 14.52
C LEU A 328 20.12 -13.07 15.17
N GLU A 329 20.44 -14.11 14.41
CA GLU A 329 20.60 -15.47 14.96
C GLU A 329 21.78 -15.56 15.94
N ALA A 330 22.93 -14.96 15.59
CA ALA A 330 24.10 -14.94 16.47
C ALA A 330 23.83 -14.23 17.80
N GLU A 331 23.15 -13.07 17.73
CA GLU A 331 22.76 -12.30 18.90
C GLU A 331 21.65 -12.97 19.73
N ALA A 332 20.87 -13.91 19.18
CA ALA A 332 19.83 -14.63 19.92
C ALA A 332 20.41 -15.46 21.09
N SER A 333 21.72 -15.74 21.07
CA SER A 333 22.43 -16.38 22.18
C SER A 333 22.62 -15.46 23.40
N SER A 334 22.39 -14.15 23.26
CA SER A 334 22.42 -13.19 24.36
C SER A 334 21.06 -13.14 25.07
N ASN A 335 20.98 -13.69 26.29
CA ASN A 335 19.74 -13.76 27.09
C ASN A 335 19.21 -12.41 27.62
N LYS A 336 19.78 -11.26 27.22
CA LYS A 336 19.36 -9.96 27.76
C LYS A 336 18.35 -9.27 26.82
N PRO A 337 17.08 -9.13 27.23
CA PRO A 337 16.12 -8.33 26.47
C PRO A 337 16.60 -6.87 26.38
N ASN A 338 16.69 -6.33 25.18
CA ASN A 338 17.16 -4.97 24.93
C ASN A 338 16.27 -4.28 23.87
N ALA A 339 15.53 -3.25 24.30
CA ALA A 339 14.66 -2.46 23.42
C ALA A 339 15.44 -1.74 22.30
N GLU A 340 16.66 -1.28 22.59
CA GLU A 340 17.52 -0.59 21.63
C GLU A 340 17.90 -1.49 20.45
N LEU A 341 18.09 -2.80 20.67
CA LEU A 341 18.38 -3.74 19.57
C LEU A 341 17.20 -3.91 18.62
N VAL A 342 15.98 -3.94 19.17
CA VAL A 342 14.75 -3.98 18.35
C VAL A 342 14.64 -2.71 17.52
N PHE A 343 14.91 -1.55 18.13
CA PHE A 343 14.87 -0.27 17.44
C PHE A 343 15.95 -0.16 16.34
N GLN A 344 17.19 -0.56 16.62
CA GLN A 344 18.30 -0.53 15.66
C GLN A 344 18.06 -1.45 14.45
N ALA A 345 17.35 -2.57 14.66
CA ALA A 345 16.96 -3.48 13.60
C ALA A 345 15.88 -2.92 12.65
N MET A 346 15.18 -1.84 13.03
CA MET A 346 14.14 -1.24 12.18
C MET A 346 14.71 -0.71 10.87
N LYS A 347 15.81 0.05 10.92
CA LYS A 347 16.39 0.66 9.71
C LYS A 347 16.71 -0.38 8.62
N PRO A 348 17.50 -1.45 8.86
CA PRO A 348 17.78 -2.45 7.84
C PRO A 348 16.51 -3.16 7.37
N TYR A 349 15.62 -3.54 8.28
CA TYR A 349 14.36 -4.21 7.92
C TYR A 349 13.50 -3.36 6.97
N LEU A 350 13.22 -2.11 7.36
CA LEU A 350 12.37 -1.19 6.59
C LEU A 350 13.01 -0.82 5.25
N PHE A 351 14.34 -0.71 5.19
CA PHE A 351 15.07 -0.51 3.93
C PHE A 351 14.76 -1.64 2.93
N TYR A 352 14.76 -2.89 3.41
CA TYR A 352 14.45 -4.06 2.59
C TYR A 352 13.01 -4.14 2.13
N ILE A 353 12.06 -3.76 2.97
CA ILE A 353 10.64 -3.67 2.57
C ILE A 353 10.47 -2.70 1.40
N VAL A 354 11.04 -1.51 1.48
CA VAL A 354 10.94 -0.52 0.39
C VAL A 354 11.64 -1.03 -0.87
N ARG A 355 12.79 -1.73 -0.73
CA ARG A 355 13.48 -2.35 -1.87
C ARG A 355 12.58 -3.38 -2.56
N LEU A 356 11.93 -4.26 -1.80
CA LEU A 356 10.99 -5.24 -2.33
C LEU A 356 9.76 -4.57 -2.94
N ALA A 357 9.19 -3.53 -2.34
CA ALA A 357 8.07 -2.79 -2.93
C ALA A 357 8.40 -2.27 -4.34
N ARG A 358 9.60 -1.70 -4.54
CA ARG A 358 10.07 -1.29 -5.86
C ARG A 358 10.24 -2.46 -6.83
N GLN A 359 10.83 -3.57 -6.35
CA GLN A 359 11.02 -4.77 -7.16
C GLN A 359 9.69 -5.35 -7.61
N LEU A 360 8.70 -5.45 -6.72
CA LEU A 360 7.34 -5.91 -7.03
C LEU A 360 6.76 -5.12 -8.21
N TRP A 361 6.81 -3.79 -8.15
CA TRP A 361 6.33 -2.94 -9.24
C TRP A 361 7.14 -3.14 -10.52
N ALA A 362 8.47 -3.18 -10.44
CA ALA A 362 9.33 -3.25 -11.62
C ALA A 362 9.21 -4.57 -12.38
N THR A 363 9.00 -5.70 -11.69
CA THR A 363 9.14 -7.04 -12.28
C THR A 363 7.87 -7.88 -12.29
N ILE A 364 6.86 -7.56 -11.49
CA ILE A 364 5.64 -8.37 -11.35
C ILE A 364 4.38 -7.53 -11.62
N ALA A 365 4.21 -6.40 -10.93
CA ALA A 365 2.93 -5.67 -10.89
C ALA A 365 2.80 -4.51 -11.88
N GLY A 366 3.91 -3.97 -12.37
CA GLY A 366 3.90 -2.74 -13.16
C GLY A 366 3.13 -2.88 -14.47
N ASP A 367 2.37 -1.84 -14.82
CA ASP A 367 1.56 -1.80 -16.04
C ASP A 367 2.41 -1.71 -17.32
N HIS A 368 3.72 -1.42 -17.20
CA HIS A 368 4.68 -1.47 -18.32
C HIS A 368 5.06 -2.90 -18.72
N LEU A 369 4.74 -3.90 -17.89
CA LEU A 369 5.00 -5.30 -18.19
C LEU A 369 3.93 -5.82 -19.16
N PRO A 370 4.27 -6.80 -20.02
CA PRO A 370 3.29 -7.41 -20.90
C PRO A 370 2.08 -7.96 -20.15
N PRO A 371 0.86 -7.89 -20.73
CA PRO A 371 -0.30 -8.56 -20.17
C PRO A 371 -0.06 -10.08 -20.17
N GLY A 372 -0.33 -10.73 -19.05
CA GLY A 372 -0.12 -12.17 -18.86
C GLY A 372 0.71 -12.50 -17.62
N PRO A 373 1.06 -13.78 -17.41
CA PRO A 373 1.79 -14.22 -16.25
C PRO A 373 3.19 -13.57 -16.19
N PRO A 374 3.63 -13.13 -15.00
CA PRO A 374 4.95 -12.55 -14.84
C PRO A 374 6.05 -13.60 -15.04
N SER A 375 7.30 -13.14 -15.10
CA SER A 375 8.45 -14.05 -15.17
C SER A 375 8.49 -14.98 -13.96
N GLU A 376 8.56 -16.28 -14.21
CA GLU A 376 8.69 -17.33 -13.18
C GLU A 376 9.92 -17.08 -12.29
N SER A 377 11.06 -16.72 -12.90
CA SER A 377 12.30 -16.46 -12.16
C SER A 377 12.19 -15.22 -11.27
N ALA A 378 11.53 -14.16 -11.76
CA ALA A 378 11.31 -12.95 -10.97
C ALA A 378 10.37 -13.21 -9.79
N THR A 379 9.34 -14.03 -10.01
CA THR A 379 8.37 -14.44 -8.99
C THR A 379 9.04 -15.30 -7.92
N LEU A 380 9.83 -16.30 -8.32
CA LEU A 380 10.62 -17.15 -7.41
C LEU A 380 11.59 -16.34 -6.56
N GLN A 381 12.35 -15.42 -7.19
CA GLN A 381 13.28 -14.55 -6.47
C GLN A 381 12.55 -13.68 -5.44
N PHE A 382 11.41 -13.10 -5.83
CA PHE A 382 10.62 -12.27 -4.92
C PHE A 382 10.08 -13.08 -3.74
N LEU A 383 9.52 -14.26 -3.99
CA LEU A 383 9.03 -15.17 -2.94
C LEU A 383 10.14 -15.60 -1.98
N SER A 384 11.33 -15.90 -2.51
CA SER A 384 12.50 -16.24 -1.70
C SER A 384 12.90 -15.08 -0.80
N SER A 385 13.00 -13.87 -1.34
CA SER A 385 13.34 -12.68 -0.54
C SER A 385 12.27 -12.36 0.50
N LEU A 386 10.99 -12.49 0.15
CA LEU A 386 9.89 -12.25 1.08
C LEU A 386 9.86 -13.30 2.21
N SER A 387 10.24 -14.54 1.92
CA SER A 387 10.38 -15.61 2.93
C SER A 387 11.51 -15.30 3.91
N ILE A 388 12.67 -14.82 3.43
CA ILE A 388 13.77 -14.38 4.31
C ILE A 388 13.32 -13.22 5.22
N ILE A 389 12.58 -12.26 4.67
CA ILE A 389 12.02 -11.14 5.44
C ILE A 389 11.02 -11.61 6.49
N HIS A 390 10.23 -12.63 6.21
CA HIS A 390 9.34 -13.25 7.20
C HIS A 390 10.12 -13.91 8.35
N THR A 391 11.22 -14.61 8.04
CA THR A 391 12.11 -15.17 9.07
C THR A 391 12.72 -14.07 9.94
N ILE A 392 13.21 -13.00 9.34
CA ILE A 392 13.73 -11.83 10.07
C ILE A 392 12.64 -11.23 10.97
N LEU A 393 11.43 -11.03 10.43
CA LEU A 393 10.26 -10.56 11.21
C LEU A 393 10.03 -11.45 12.44
N SER A 394 10.04 -12.78 12.26
CA SER A 394 9.79 -13.73 13.34
C SER A 394 10.81 -13.61 14.49
N HIS A 395 12.09 -13.44 14.14
CA HIS A 395 13.14 -13.18 15.13
C HIS A 395 12.96 -11.85 15.87
N LEU A 396 12.62 -10.78 15.14
CA LEU A 396 12.42 -9.46 15.73
C LEU A 396 11.20 -9.42 16.65
N LEU A 397 10.10 -10.10 16.28
CA LEU A 397 8.91 -10.17 17.13
C LEU A 397 9.14 -11.02 18.38
N THR A 398 9.88 -12.13 18.27
CA THR A 398 10.27 -12.93 19.45
C THR A 398 11.07 -12.09 20.44
N ARG A 399 11.96 -11.22 19.94
CA ARG A 399 12.69 -10.27 20.78
C ARG A 399 11.79 -9.19 21.38
N ALA A 400 10.89 -8.63 20.58
CA ALA A 400 9.93 -7.64 21.07
C ALA A 400 9.09 -8.21 22.22
N ASP A 401 8.61 -9.45 22.10
CA ASP A 401 7.89 -10.12 23.18
C ASP A 401 8.74 -10.32 24.43
N ALA A 402 9.98 -10.77 24.28
CA ALA A 402 10.89 -10.93 25.40
C ALA A 402 11.15 -9.59 26.14
N VAL A 403 11.29 -8.49 25.39
CA VAL A 403 11.45 -7.15 25.96
C VAL A 403 10.18 -6.69 26.67
N LEU A 404 9.02 -6.82 26.04
CA LEU A 404 7.74 -6.43 26.64
C LEU A 404 7.42 -7.24 27.90
N ALA A 405 7.70 -8.54 27.90
CA ALA A 405 7.54 -9.40 29.07
C ALA A 405 8.47 -8.98 30.23
N ALA A 406 9.73 -8.64 29.93
CA ALA A 406 10.68 -8.17 30.93
C ALA A 406 10.27 -6.83 31.53
N LEU A 407 9.79 -5.89 30.71
CA LEU A 407 9.29 -4.59 31.16
C LEU A 407 8.01 -4.73 32.00
N ALA A 408 7.10 -5.63 31.61
CA ALA A 408 5.89 -5.90 32.39
C ALA A 408 6.21 -6.47 33.79
N ALA A 409 7.26 -7.29 33.91
CA ALA A 409 7.69 -7.85 35.19
C ALA A 409 8.29 -6.81 36.17
N THR A 410 8.79 -5.67 35.66
CA THR A 410 9.38 -4.60 36.48
C THR A 410 8.41 -3.46 36.78
N THR A 411 7.24 -3.43 36.14
CA THR A 411 6.29 -2.30 36.21
C THR A 411 5.17 -2.58 37.21
N SER A 412 4.85 -1.62 38.07
CA SER A 412 3.71 -1.71 39.01
C SER A 412 2.39 -1.74 38.22
N PRO A 413 1.36 -2.50 38.64
CA PRO A 413 0.10 -2.64 37.90
C PRO A 413 -0.67 -1.32 37.64
N SER A 414 -0.31 -0.19 38.28
CA SER A 414 -0.91 1.12 38.00
C SER A 414 -0.37 1.80 36.74
N ASP A 415 0.82 1.44 36.26
CA ASP A 415 1.48 2.08 35.10
C ASP A 415 1.27 1.27 33.80
N ALA A 416 0.58 0.13 33.90
CA ALA A 416 0.29 -0.78 32.78
C ALA A 416 -0.69 -0.21 31.73
N ILE A 417 -1.32 0.93 32.04
CA ILE A 417 -2.25 1.66 31.16
C ILE A 417 -1.63 3.02 30.81
N THR A 418 -0.42 3.01 30.27
CA THR A 418 0.18 4.24 29.75
C THR A 418 -0.03 4.26 28.24
N PRO A 419 -0.84 5.21 27.71
CA PRO A 419 -1.09 5.32 26.28
C PRO A 419 0.22 5.35 25.49
N LEU A 420 0.21 4.84 24.26
CA LEU A 420 1.30 5.00 23.30
C LEU A 420 1.51 6.50 22.99
N VAL A 421 2.24 7.20 23.85
CA VAL A 421 2.70 8.57 23.58
C VAL A 421 3.86 8.46 22.62
N ILE A 422 3.72 9.09 21.45
CA ILE A 422 4.75 9.09 20.39
C ILE A 422 5.54 10.40 20.48
N ASP A 423 6.08 10.71 21.66
CA ASP A 423 6.92 11.86 21.91
C ASP A 423 8.27 11.46 22.55
N ASN A 424 9.10 12.43 22.88
CA ASN A 424 10.40 12.20 23.53
C ASN A 424 10.29 11.65 24.97
N SER A 425 9.07 11.45 25.49
CA SER A 425 8.77 10.80 26.77
C SER A 425 8.15 9.40 26.61
N ALA A 426 8.14 8.86 25.38
CA ALA A 426 7.68 7.51 25.10
C ALA A 426 8.42 6.47 25.95
N SER A 427 7.66 5.58 26.60
CA SER A 427 8.24 4.46 27.32
C SER A 427 8.92 3.46 26.37
N ASP A 428 9.89 2.71 26.86
CA ASP A 428 10.53 1.63 26.07
C ASP A 428 9.49 0.64 25.52
N ALA A 429 8.41 0.38 26.27
CA ALA A 429 7.32 -0.48 25.83
C ALA A 429 6.56 0.11 24.63
N SER A 430 6.31 1.42 24.62
CA SER A 430 5.69 2.14 23.50
C SER A 430 6.55 2.04 22.24
N ILE A 431 7.85 2.28 22.37
CA ILE A 431 8.81 2.19 21.26
C ILE A 431 8.82 0.78 20.66
N VAL A 432 8.91 -0.26 21.51
CA VAL A 432 8.94 -1.66 21.05
C VAL A 432 7.64 -2.05 20.36
N ARG A 433 6.47 -1.66 20.90
CA ARG A 433 5.17 -1.88 20.25
C ARG A 433 5.09 -1.20 18.89
N GLY A 434 5.54 0.05 18.79
CA GLY A 434 5.62 0.79 17.52
C GLY A 434 6.55 0.10 16.50
N CYS A 435 7.69 -0.42 16.95
CA CYS A 435 8.62 -1.19 16.11
C CYS A 435 7.99 -2.49 15.60
N ALA A 436 7.43 -3.30 16.50
CA ALA A 436 6.75 -4.55 16.15
C ALA A 436 5.62 -4.29 15.13
N TYR A 437 4.84 -3.23 15.36
CA TYR A 437 3.80 -2.79 14.46
C TYR A 437 4.35 -2.44 13.06
N GLY A 438 5.41 -1.63 12.99
CA GLY A 438 6.06 -1.25 11.73
C GLY A 438 6.62 -2.46 10.96
N ILE A 439 7.23 -3.41 11.66
CA ILE A 439 7.76 -4.66 11.09
C ILE A 439 6.65 -5.46 10.43
N ILE A 440 5.57 -5.74 11.17
CA ILE A 440 4.44 -6.53 10.68
C ILE A 440 3.79 -5.86 9.48
N THR A 441 3.55 -4.55 9.57
CA THR A 441 2.95 -3.77 8.48
C THR A 441 3.80 -3.80 7.22
N GLY A 442 5.13 -3.83 7.39
CA GLY A 442 6.11 -4.00 6.33
C GLY A 442 5.87 -5.28 5.52
N PHE A 443 5.85 -6.42 6.21
CA PHE A 443 5.62 -7.73 5.59
C PHE A 443 4.20 -7.84 5.00
N ALA A 444 3.19 -7.55 5.80
CA ALA A 444 1.79 -7.65 5.40
C ALA A 444 1.48 -6.72 4.21
N GLY A 445 2.11 -5.55 4.14
CA GLY A 445 1.97 -4.61 3.02
C GLY A 445 2.53 -5.11 1.68
N LEU A 446 3.28 -6.22 1.65
CA LEU A 446 3.83 -6.82 0.44
C LEU A 446 3.19 -8.18 0.10
N ALA A 447 2.92 -9.02 1.11
CA ALA A 447 2.46 -10.39 0.92
C ALA A 447 1.11 -10.46 0.16
N LEU A 448 0.10 -9.73 0.65
CA LEU A 448 -1.22 -9.74 0.02
C LEU A 448 -1.23 -9.06 -1.36
N PRO A 449 -0.59 -7.90 -1.59
CA PRO A 449 -0.47 -7.33 -2.93
C PRO A 449 0.23 -8.25 -3.94
N LEU A 450 1.29 -8.97 -3.53
CA LEU A 450 1.93 -9.97 -4.38
C LEU A 450 0.95 -11.05 -4.80
N TYR A 451 0.25 -11.66 -3.83
CA TYR A 451 -0.72 -12.72 -4.11
C TYR A 451 -1.80 -12.25 -5.09
N ARG A 452 -2.42 -11.09 -4.83
CA ARG A 452 -3.47 -10.54 -5.69
C ARG A 452 -3.00 -10.28 -7.11
N GLU A 453 -1.78 -9.74 -7.27
CA GLU A 453 -1.23 -9.48 -8.59
C GLU A 453 -0.94 -10.78 -9.36
N LEU A 454 -0.37 -11.79 -8.69
CA LEU A 454 -0.12 -13.10 -9.29
C LEU A 454 -1.44 -13.79 -9.68
N GLN A 455 -2.44 -13.76 -8.79
CA GLN A 455 -3.76 -14.32 -9.05
C GLN A 455 -4.41 -13.64 -10.25
N GLN A 456 -4.37 -12.30 -10.31
CA GLN A 456 -4.90 -11.54 -11.43
C GLN A 456 -4.20 -11.92 -12.73
N ARG A 457 -2.87 -11.87 -12.79
CA ARG A 457 -2.11 -12.08 -14.03
C ARG A 457 -2.13 -13.52 -14.53
N VAL A 458 -2.13 -14.51 -13.64
CA VAL A 458 -2.23 -15.93 -14.01
C VAL A 458 -3.67 -16.29 -14.38
N GLY A 459 -4.68 -15.65 -13.77
CA GLY A 459 -6.10 -15.87 -14.07
C GLY A 459 -6.55 -15.40 -15.45
N VAL A 460 -5.84 -14.45 -16.08
CA VAL A 460 -6.16 -13.97 -17.44
C VAL A 460 -5.76 -14.98 -18.54
N ASP A 461 -4.90 -15.95 -18.24
CA ASP A 461 -4.30 -16.80 -19.28
C ASP A 461 -5.09 -18.10 -19.52
N SER A 462 -6.11 -18.02 -20.38
CA SER A 462 -6.78 -19.18 -20.99
C SER A 462 -5.97 -19.71 -22.19
N GLY A 463 -4.73 -20.12 -21.93
CA GLY A 463 -3.83 -20.66 -22.95
C GLY A 463 -4.34 -21.95 -23.58
N ASP A 464 -4.10 -22.10 -24.88
CA ASP A 464 -4.45 -23.27 -25.70
C ASP A 464 -3.87 -24.54 -25.06
N ARG A 465 -4.75 -25.46 -24.61
CA ARG A 465 -4.41 -26.67 -23.83
C ARG A 465 -3.49 -27.65 -24.57
N ASN A 466 -3.17 -27.39 -25.83
CA ASN A 466 -2.44 -28.27 -26.72
C ASN A 466 -0.91 -28.10 -26.67
N ASP A 467 -0.37 -27.05 -26.02
CA ASP A 467 1.08 -26.89 -25.80
C ASP A 467 1.50 -27.39 -24.41
N LEU A 468 2.19 -28.54 -24.38
CA LEU A 468 2.68 -29.19 -23.16
C LEU A 468 3.66 -28.30 -22.37
N ALA A 469 4.47 -27.48 -23.06
CA ALA A 469 5.43 -26.60 -22.41
C ALA A 469 4.74 -25.39 -21.77
N ALA A 470 3.70 -24.86 -22.43
CA ALA A 470 2.85 -23.81 -21.85
C ALA A 470 2.07 -24.35 -20.64
N TYR A 471 1.53 -25.57 -20.72
CA TYR A 471 0.88 -26.24 -19.60
C TYR A 471 1.81 -26.40 -18.39
N ALA A 472 3.03 -26.93 -18.59
CA ALA A 472 4.00 -27.11 -17.52
C ALA A 472 4.47 -25.78 -16.88
N ARG A 473 4.54 -24.69 -17.66
CA ARG A 473 4.82 -23.35 -17.13
C ARG A 473 3.65 -22.84 -16.30
N ASN A 474 2.43 -22.99 -16.77
CA ASN A 474 1.23 -22.55 -16.06
C ASN A 474 1.06 -23.29 -14.74
N GLU A 475 1.36 -24.59 -14.71
CA GLU A 475 1.31 -25.37 -13.48
C GLU A 475 2.35 -24.90 -12.45
N ARG A 476 3.59 -24.63 -12.90
CA ARG A 476 4.60 -24.03 -12.01
C ARG A 476 4.18 -22.66 -11.49
N MET A 477 3.60 -21.80 -12.34
CA MET A 477 3.08 -20.51 -11.89
C MET A 477 1.94 -20.65 -10.87
N ARG A 478 1.07 -21.66 -11.01
CA ARG A 478 0.03 -21.95 -9.99
C ARG A 478 0.63 -22.34 -8.64
N LEU A 479 1.71 -23.12 -8.63
CA LEU A 479 2.43 -23.44 -7.40
C LEU A 479 3.01 -22.18 -6.74
N LEU A 480 3.53 -21.24 -7.53
CA LEU A 480 4.01 -19.95 -7.02
C LEU A 480 2.88 -19.07 -6.48
N VAL A 481 1.71 -19.06 -7.16
CA VAL A 481 0.50 -18.38 -6.66
C VAL A 481 0.09 -18.99 -5.32
N ALA A 482 0.09 -20.32 -5.19
CA ALA A 482 -0.22 -21.01 -3.94
C ALA A 482 0.79 -20.69 -2.83
N GLN A 483 2.08 -20.53 -3.17
CA GLN A 483 3.08 -20.09 -2.19
C GLN A 483 2.85 -18.64 -1.75
N ALA A 484 2.54 -17.73 -2.67
CA ALA A 484 2.20 -16.33 -2.35
C ALA A 484 0.93 -16.25 -1.49
N HIS A 485 -0.06 -17.09 -1.79
CA HIS A 485 -1.29 -17.24 -1.02
C HIS A 485 -1.00 -17.65 0.43
N ARG A 486 -0.14 -18.65 0.66
CA ARG A 486 0.31 -19.03 2.01
C ARG A 486 0.99 -17.88 2.75
N LEU A 487 1.86 -17.12 2.09
CA LEU A 487 2.50 -15.94 2.70
C LEU A 487 1.47 -14.85 3.05
N ALA A 488 0.45 -14.66 2.22
CA ALA A 488 -0.65 -13.75 2.55
C ALA A 488 -1.48 -14.25 3.75
N GLY A 489 -1.69 -15.57 3.87
CA GLY A 489 -2.26 -16.22 5.06
C GLY A 489 -1.47 -15.91 6.33
N LEU A 490 -0.14 -16.07 6.32
CA LEU A 490 0.72 -15.67 7.43
C LEU A 490 0.56 -14.16 7.76
N GLY A 491 0.37 -13.33 6.73
CA GLY A 491 0.10 -11.90 6.89
C GLY A 491 -1.17 -11.60 7.70
N VAL A 492 -2.20 -12.46 7.66
CA VAL A 492 -3.40 -12.33 8.50
C VAL A 492 -3.05 -12.50 9.97
N CYS A 493 -2.35 -13.59 10.30
CA CYS A 493 -1.96 -13.91 11.67
C CYS A 493 -1.04 -12.84 12.26
N GLU A 494 -0.05 -12.40 11.47
CA GLU A 494 0.87 -11.34 11.89
C GLU A 494 0.14 -10.01 12.06
N LEU A 495 -0.77 -9.64 11.15
CA LEU A 495 -1.56 -8.40 11.29
C LEU A 495 -2.44 -8.43 12.54
N ALA A 496 -3.10 -9.55 12.83
CA ALA A 496 -3.87 -9.71 14.07
C ALA A 496 -2.96 -9.57 15.31
N ARG A 497 -1.74 -10.10 15.26
CA ARG A 497 -0.73 -9.91 16.31
C ARG A 497 -0.31 -8.45 16.44
N ALA A 498 -0.10 -7.72 15.34
CA ALA A 498 0.20 -6.28 15.35
C ALA A 498 -0.89 -5.46 16.03
N ILE A 499 -2.15 -5.75 15.74
CA ILE A 499 -3.29 -5.08 16.36
C ILE A 499 -3.26 -5.26 17.88
N ARG A 500 -2.91 -6.45 18.37
CA ARG A 500 -2.78 -6.71 19.82
C ARG A 500 -1.61 -5.97 20.48
N TYR A 501 -0.57 -5.59 19.74
CA TYR A 501 0.49 -4.72 20.26
C TYR A 501 0.05 -3.26 20.38
N LEU A 502 -0.87 -2.81 19.52
CA LEU A 502 -1.35 -1.44 19.52
C LEU A 502 -2.43 -1.21 20.57
N GLU A 503 -2.36 -0.04 21.19
CA GLU A 503 -3.52 0.52 21.89
C GLU A 503 -4.41 1.23 20.86
N ALA A 504 -5.71 1.08 21.02
CA ALA A 504 -6.61 0.84 19.89
C ALA A 504 -6.79 1.96 18.86
N VAL A 505 -6.33 3.20 19.09
CA VAL A 505 -6.79 4.37 18.30
C VAL A 505 -5.70 5.09 17.50
N HIS A 506 -4.43 4.92 17.86
CA HIS A 506 -3.33 5.74 17.32
C HIS A 506 -3.17 5.64 15.81
N PHE A 507 -3.44 4.48 15.22
CA PHE A 507 -3.06 4.17 13.84
C PHE A 507 -4.24 4.07 12.85
N ILE A 508 -5.46 4.21 13.36
CA ILE A 508 -6.70 3.88 12.65
C ILE A 508 -6.84 4.55 11.28
N PRO A 509 -6.71 5.89 11.14
CA PRO A 509 -7.03 6.53 9.86
C PRO A 509 -6.07 6.16 8.74
N VAL A 510 -4.84 5.78 9.10
CA VAL A 510 -3.74 5.49 8.16
C VAL A 510 -3.87 4.10 7.53
N GLN A 511 -4.55 3.18 8.21
CA GLN A 511 -4.45 1.73 7.93
C GLN A 511 -5.74 1.08 7.47
N ARG A 512 -6.85 1.83 7.46
CA ARG A 512 -8.19 1.34 7.08
C ARG A 512 -8.16 0.41 5.86
N ARG A 513 -7.53 0.84 4.76
CA ARG A 513 -7.49 0.05 3.52
C ARG A 513 -6.68 -1.25 3.63
N THR A 514 -5.62 -1.28 4.44
CA THR A 514 -4.88 -2.53 4.72
C THR A 514 -5.74 -3.48 5.55
N LEU A 515 -6.40 -2.97 6.58
CA LEU A 515 -7.33 -3.75 7.41
C LEU A 515 -8.47 -4.33 6.57
N CYS A 516 -9.14 -3.52 5.74
CA CYS A 516 -10.22 -3.98 4.86
C CYS A 516 -9.73 -5.07 3.89
N ASN A 517 -8.55 -4.89 3.29
CA ASN A 517 -7.99 -5.87 2.36
C ASN A 517 -7.72 -7.23 3.02
N TYR A 518 -7.13 -7.23 4.21
CA TYR A 518 -6.83 -8.46 4.96
C TYR A 518 -8.08 -9.07 5.58
N ALA A 519 -9.04 -8.26 6.05
CA ALA A 519 -10.30 -8.74 6.59
C ALA A 519 -11.12 -9.45 5.50
N GLY A 520 -11.19 -8.87 4.29
CA GLY A 520 -11.83 -9.52 3.14
C GLY A 520 -11.13 -10.82 2.76
N PHE A 521 -9.79 -10.81 2.67
CA PHE A 521 -9.02 -12.01 2.37
C PHE A 521 -9.22 -13.12 3.42
N ALA A 522 -9.09 -12.80 4.71
CA ALA A 522 -9.26 -13.78 5.79
C ALA A 522 -10.68 -14.35 5.85
N LEU A 523 -11.69 -13.53 5.56
CA LEU A 523 -13.07 -13.99 5.49
C LEU A 523 -13.31 -14.91 4.30
N ASP A 524 -12.81 -14.55 3.11
CA ASP A 524 -12.93 -15.39 1.91
C ASP A 524 -12.27 -16.77 2.14
N GLU A 525 -11.11 -16.81 2.81
CA GLU A 525 -10.45 -18.06 3.21
C GLU A 525 -11.29 -18.88 4.19
N ALA A 526 -11.88 -18.23 5.18
CA ALA A 526 -12.68 -18.91 6.19
C ALA A 526 -14.02 -19.44 5.64
N GLU A 527 -14.65 -18.71 4.72
CA GLU A 527 -15.86 -19.14 4.02
C GLU A 527 -15.58 -20.31 3.05
N ALA A 528 -14.38 -20.37 2.48
CA ALA A 528 -13.96 -21.47 1.59
C ALA A 528 -13.51 -22.74 2.33
N ALA A 529 -13.15 -22.63 3.61
CA ALA A 529 -12.64 -23.75 4.40
C ALA A 529 -13.76 -24.66 4.92
N ALA A 530 -13.55 -25.98 4.83
CA ALA A 530 -14.49 -26.96 5.38
C ALA A 530 -14.49 -26.98 6.91
N VAL A 531 -13.33 -26.71 7.52
CA VAL A 531 -13.14 -26.60 8.98
C VAL A 531 -12.19 -25.44 9.22
N VAL A 532 -12.60 -24.51 10.08
CA VAL A 532 -11.80 -23.33 10.45
C VAL A 532 -11.26 -23.52 11.85
N GLU A 533 -9.95 -23.34 12.01
CA GLU A 533 -9.33 -23.45 13.32
C GLU A 533 -9.74 -22.31 14.26
N PRO A 534 -9.84 -22.58 15.59
CA PRO A 534 -10.20 -21.56 16.57
C PRO A 534 -9.26 -20.33 16.55
N GLU A 535 -7.98 -20.54 16.24
CA GLU A 535 -7.00 -19.45 16.15
C GLU A 535 -7.30 -18.50 14.99
N CYS A 536 -7.72 -19.03 13.85
CA CYS A 536 -8.13 -18.25 12.69
C CYS A 536 -9.38 -17.42 13.01
N VAL A 537 -10.36 -18.00 13.70
CA VAL A 537 -11.56 -17.28 14.16
C VAL A 537 -11.17 -16.14 15.10
N ARG A 538 -10.23 -16.37 16.03
CA ARG A 538 -9.71 -15.34 16.94
C ARG A 538 -9.01 -14.20 16.18
N ASP A 539 -8.22 -14.51 15.16
CA ASP A 539 -7.51 -13.51 14.37
C ASP A 539 -8.48 -12.70 13.48
N ILE A 540 -9.46 -13.36 12.85
CA ILE A 540 -10.56 -12.69 12.14
C ILE A 540 -11.33 -11.77 13.08
N LYS A 541 -11.65 -12.24 14.29
CA LYS A 541 -12.31 -11.42 15.30
C LYS A 541 -11.45 -10.21 15.67
N THR A 542 -10.15 -10.39 15.90
CA THR A 542 -9.21 -9.30 16.23
C THR A 542 -9.20 -8.22 15.14
N ILE A 543 -9.16 -8.64 13.87
CA ILE A 543 -9.20 -7.71 12.72
C ILE A 543 -10.57 -7.04 12.62
N SER A 544 -11.66 -7.78 12.84
CA SER A 544 -13.04 -7.26 12.84
C SER A 544 -13.23 -6.21 13.92
N ASP A 545 -12.82 -6.49 15.16
CA ASP A 545 -12.87 -5.55 16.28
C ASP A 545 -12.12 -4.26 15.92
N GLN A 546 -10.90 -4.36 15.38
CA GLN A 546 -10.14 -3.18 14.96
C GLN A 546 -10.81 -2.40 13.82
N LEU A 547 -11.48 -3.09 12.89
CA LEU A 547 -12.25 -2.46 11.83
C LEU A 547 -13.48 -1.73 12.40
N GLN A 548 -14.13 -2.28 13.43
CA GLN A 548 -15.21 -1.60 14.14
C GLN A 548 -14.72 -0.35 14.88
N ILE A 549 -13.56 -0.42 15.54
CA ILE A 549 -12.92 0.74 16.17
C ILE A 549 -12.58 1.81 15.12
N SER A 550 -12.22 1.40 13.89
CA SER A 550 -12.02 2.35 12.79
C SER A 550 -13.25 3.20 12.44
N GLY A 551 -14.45 2.69 12.76
CA GLY A 551 -15.71 3.41 12.64
C GLY A 551 -15.85 4.60 13.59
N TYR A 552 -15.05 4.68 14.66
CA TYR A 552 -14.97 5.90 15.47
C TYR A 552 -14.41 7.08 14.66
N SER A 553 -13.38 6.82 13.85
CA SER A 553 -12.65 7.87 13.13
C SER A 553 -13.26 8.24 11.79
N GLN A 554 -13.94 7.31 11.14
CA GLN A 554 -14.39 7.44 9.76
C GLN A 554 -15.84 7.01 9.62
N ASP A 555 -16.54 7.66 8.70
CA ASP A 555 -17.85 7.18 8.26
C ASP A 555 -17.66 5.90 7.44
N LEU A 556 -17.89 4.75 8.05
CA LEU A 556 -17.82 3.46 7.36
C LEU A 556 -18.98 3.27 6.38
N PHE A 557 -20.11 3.97 6.56
CA PHE A 557 -21.29 3.81 5.72
C PHE A 557 -21.24 4.61 4.42
N SER A 558 -20.36 5.62 4.34
CA SER A 558 -20.14 6.33 3.08
C SER A 558 -19.44 5.47 2.03
N ASP A 559 -18.82 4.35 2.43
CA ASP A 559 -18.14 3.41 1.54
C ASP A 559 -18.90 2.06 1.50
N PRO A 560 -19.64 1.79 0.42
CA PRO A 560 -20.42 0.57 0.28
C PRO A 560 -19.60 -0.73 0.40
N GLU A 561 -18.36 -0.73 -0.06
CA GLU A 561 -17.50 -1.93 -0.02
C GLU A 561 -17.12 -2.27 1.42
N THR A 562 -16.68 -1.28 2.19
CA THR A 562 -16.35 -1.47 3.60
C THR A 562 -17.59 -1.84 4.43
N ALA A 563 -18.73 -1.20 4.17
CA ALA A 563 -19.98 -1.51 4.87
C ALA A 563 -20.42 -2.96 4.63
N SER A 564 -20.38 -3.42 3.38
CA SER A 564 -20.70 -4.82 3.02
C SER A 564 -19.73 -5.81 3.67
N LEU A 565 -18.44 -5.48 3.72
CA LEU A 565 -17.43 -6.33 4.36
C LEU A 565 -17.68 -6.48 5.86
N VAL A 566 -17.97 -5.38 6.56
CA VAL A 566 -18.29 -5.42 8.01
C VAL A 566 -19.51 -6.28 8.27
N GLU A 567 -20.57 -6.14 7.47
CA GLU A 567 -21.78 -6.96 7.61
C GLU A 567 -21.50 -8.45 7.38
N ARG A 568 -20.69 -8.81 6.37
CA ARG A 568 -20.29 -10.20 6.14
C ARG A 568 -19.48 -10.76 7.31
N LEU A 569 -18.55 -9.99 7.88
CA LEU A 569 -17.76 -10.38 9.05
C LEU A 569 -18.63 -10.61 10.28
N ASP A 570 -19.54 -9.68 10.56
CA ASP A 570 -20.47 -9.80 11.70
C ASP A 570 -21.32 -11.07 11.55
N ARG A 571 -21.90 -11.33 10.37
CA ARG A 571 -22.66 -12.57 10.09
C ARG A 571 -21.83 -13.83 10.24
N TYR A 572 -20.59 -13.84 9.75
CA TYR A 572 -19.69 -14.98 9.87
C TYR A 572 -19.37 -15.28 11.34
N LEU A 573 -18.99 -14.26 12.12
CA LEU A 573 -18.66 -14.41 13.54
C LEU A 573 -19.88 -14.81 14.37
N GLU A 574 -21.09 -14.33 14.04
CA GLU A 574 -22.33 -14.78 14.68
C GLU A 574 -22.61 -16.27 14.39
N ALA A 575 -22.44 -16.72 13.15
CA ALA A 575 -22.65 -18.11 12.76
C ALA A 575 -21.69 -19.07 13.47
N VAL A 576 -20.42 -18.68 13.62
CA VAL A 576 -19.39 -19.48 14.31
C VAL A 576 -19.63 -19.53 15.82
N ASN A 577 -20.17 -18.46 16.42
CA ASN A 577 -20.47 -18.40 17.85
C ASN A 577 -21.86 -18.96 18.22
N ALA A 578 -22.69 -19.32 17.23
CA ALA A 578 -23.99 -19.90 17.48
C ALA A 578 -23.82 -21.25 18.20
N PRO A 579 -24.60 -21.53 19.28
CA PRO A 579 -24.56 -22.83 19.92
C PRO A 579 -24.91 -23.91 18.89
N PRO A 580 -24.26 -25.09 18.93
CA PRO A 580 -24.60 -26.17 18.02
C PRO A 580 -26.10 -26.43 18.18
N VAL A 581 -26.83 -26.32 17.07
CA VAL A 581 -28.26 -26.66 17.05
C VAL A 581 -28.32 -28.13 17.44
N ASN A 582 -28.72 -28.39 18.69
CA ASN A 582 -29.04 -29.72 19.15
C ASN A 582 -30.24 -30.15 18.31
N VAL A 583 -29.99 -30.87 17.22
CA VAL A 583 -31.01 -31.62 16.52
C VAL A 583 -31.43 -32.69 17.53
N GLN A 584 -32.43 -32.36 18.36
CA GLN A 584 -33.17 -33.36 19.09
C GLN A 584 -33.82 -34.25 18.04
N PHE A 585 -33.16 -35.34 17.70
CA PHE A 585 -33.85 -36.47 17.10
C PHE A 585 -34.95 -36.85 18.08
N GLY A 586 -36.19 -36.58 17.70
CA GLY A 586 -37.35 -37.02 18.46
C GLY A 586 -37.31 -38.55 18.59
N PRO A 587 -37.80 -39.12 19.70
CA PRO A 587 -37.73 -40.56 19.97
C PRO A 587 -38.49 -41.46 18.97
N ASP A 588 -39.08 -40.91 17.90
CA ASP A 588 -39.92 -41.63 16.95
C ASP A 588 -39.25 -41.96 15.60
N ASP A 589 -38.02 -41.53 15.34
CA ASP A 589 -37.33 -41.75 14.04
C ASP A 589 -36.27 -42.88 14.03
N LEU A 590 -36.23 -43.73 15.06
CA LEU A 590 -35.44 -44.97 15.04
C LEU A 590 -36.32 -46.16 14.63
N GLY A 591 -36.35 -46.43 13.32
CA GLY A 591 -36.71 -47.75 12.82
C GLY A 591 -35.80 -48.84 13.41
N PRO A 592 -36.26 -50.10 13.48
CA PRO A 592 -35.60 -51.13 14.28
C PRO A 592 -34.17 -51.42 13.77
N VAL A 593 -33.20 -51.14 14.64
CA VAL A 593 -31.79 -51.46 14.44
C VAL A 593 -31.63 -52.97 14.39
N GLY A 594 -31.39 -53.50 13.19
CA GLY A 594 -30.89 -54.86 12.99
C GLY A 594 -29.48 -54.98 13.57
N ALA A 595 -29.25 -56.06 14.31
CA ALA A 595 -28.01 -56.39 14.99
C ALA A 595 -26.78 -56.22 14.09
N LEU A 596 -25.84 -55.37 14.53
CA LEU A 596 -24.50 -55.25 13.95
C LEU A 596 -23.55 -56.30 14.57
N ASP A 597 -22.71 -56.81 13.69
CA ASP A 597 -21.76 -57.91 13.81
C ASP A 597 -20.67 -57.65 14.88
N PRO A 598 -20.30 -58.63 15.75
CA PRO A 598 -19.37 -58.42 16.86
C PRO A 598 -17.95 -57.95 16.49
N ASP A 599 -17.57 -58.00 15.22
CA ASP A 599 -16.24 -57.59 14.75
C ASP A 599 -16.06 -56.06 14.62
N THR A 600 -17.14 -55.28 14.65
CA THR A 600 -17.03 -53.79 14.60
C THR A 600 -16.74 -53.15 15.96
N SER A 601 -17.04 -53.85 17.07
CA SER A 601 -16.80 -53.32 18.42
C SER A 601 -15.32 -53.37 18.83
N ARG A 602 -14.50 -54.18 18.14
CA ARG A 602 -13.07 -54.32 18.44
C ARG A 602 -12.18 -53.30 17.73
N MET A 603 -12.66 -52.64 16.67
CA MET A 603 -11.93 -51.55 16.01
C MET A 603 -12.08 -50.19 16.71
N LEU A 604 -13.06 -50.02 17.59
CA LEU A 604 -13.33 -48.76 18.28
C LEU A 604 -12.56 -48.58 19.60
N GLU A 605 -11.99 -49.66 20.16
CA GLU A 605 -11.18 -49.59 21.39
C GLU A 605 -9.70 -49.28 21.13
N ASP A 606 -9.18 -49.45 19.90
CA ASP A 606 -7.80 -49.08 19.53
C ASP A 606 -7.65 -47.58 19.18
N LEU A 607 -8.74 -46.80 19.19
CA LEU A 607 -8.77 -45.39 18.78
C LEU A 607 -8.75 -44.38 19.95
N LEU A 608 -8.60 -44.83 21.20
CA LEU A 608 -8.65 -43.95 22.37
C LEU A 608 -7.50 -44.19 23.35
N LEU A 609 -6.34 -43.56 23.11
CA LEU A 609 -5.32 -43.23 24.12
C LEU A 609 -4.63 -41.88 23.77
N PRO A 610 -4.00 -41.20 24.76
CA PRO A 610 -4.26 -39.79 25.06
C PRO A 610 -3.34 -38.79 24.33
N PHE A 611 -3.91 -37.63 24.04
CA PHE A 611 -3.25 -36.44 23.50
C PHE A 611 -2.24 -35.86 24.50
N ASP A 612 -0.95 -35.96 24.16
CA ASP A 612 0.06 -35.02 24.59
C ASP A 612 1.05 -34.81 23.44
N GLN A 613 1.33 -33.54 23.13
CA GLN A 613 2.29 -33.01 22.12
C GLN A 613 2.00 -33.24 20.63
N ALA A 614 1.45 -32.22 19.94
CA ALA A 614 1.76 -31.91 18.54
C ALA A 614 1.33 -30.48 18.17
N SER A 615 2.30 -29.57 18.16
CA SER A 615 2.25 -28.32 17.39
C SER A 615 2.53 -28.63 15.91
N ALA A 616 1.87 -27.91 15.00
CA ALA A 616 2.01 -27.90 13.53
C ALA A 616 1.21 -28.97 12.76
N THR A 617 0.12 -28.55 12.12
CA THR A 617 -0.46 -29.20 10.93
C THR A 617 -1.25 -28.20 10.07
N TRP A 618 -0.55 -27.21 9.49
CA TRP A 618 -0.92 -26.59 8.20
C TRP A 618 0.21 -26.81 7.19
N MET A 619 0.72 -28.04 7.08
CA MET A 619 1.68 -28.41 6.04
C MET A 619 1.47 -29.87 5.62
N ASP A 620 1.26 -30.05 4.31
CA ASP A 620 1.22 -31.27 3.50
C ASP A 620 0.09 -32.31 3.70
N PRO A 621 -0.44 -32.77 2.55
CA PRO A 621 -0.16 -34.14 2.18
C PRO A 621 0.37 -34.19 0.75
N LEU A 622 1.62 -34.63 0.57
CA LEU A 622 2.10 -35.50 -0.51
C LEU A 622 3.63 -35.59 -0.45
N SER A 623 4.15 -36.52 0.34
CA SER A 623 5.50 -37.05 0.11
C SER A 623 5.69 -38.39 0.83
N THR A 624 5.44 -39.48 0.09
CA THR A 624 6.09 -40.77 0.33
C THR A 624 6.44 -41.45 -0.98
N GLU A 625 7.74 -41.76 -1.08
CA GLU A 625 8.40 -42.76 -1.92
C GLU A 625 8.52 -42.52 -3.43
N VAL A 626 9.76 -42.31 -3.90
CA VAL A 626 10.60 -43.36 -4.52
C VAL A 626 11.98 -42.74 -4.76
N LEU A 627 13.03 -43.30 -4.17
CA LEU A 627 14.34 -43.50 -4.81
C LEU A 627 15.20 -44.41 -3.94
N GLY A 628 15.29 -45.67 -4.38
CA GLY A 628 16.41 -46.55 -4.06
C GLY A 628 17.42 -46.51 -5.20
N ARG A 629 18.70 -46.53 -4.79
CA ARG A 629 19.97 -46.57 -5.55
C ARG A 629 20.58 -45.24 -5.97
#